data_AF-A0A6N9SFB1-F1
#
_entry.id   AF-A0A6N9SFB1-F1
#
_cell.length_a   1.000
_cell.length_b   1.000
_cell.length_c   1.000
_cell.angle_alpha   90.00
_cell.angle_beta   90.00
_cell.angle_gamma   90.00
#
_symmetry.space_group_name_H-M   'P 1'
#
loop_
_entity.id
_entity.type
_entity.pdbx_description
1 polymer ?
#
loop_
_entity_poly.entity_id
_entity_poly.type
_entity_poly.pdbx_seq_one_letter_code
_entity_poly.pdbx_strand_id
1 'polypeptide(L)'
;MTNFTTSTPHDALFKSFLTHPDTARDFMEIHLPKDLRELCDLDSLKLESASFVDEKLRALHSDILWSVKTREGDGYIYVVIEHQSREDIHMAFRLMRYSMAVMQRHIEHDKRRQLPLVIPMLFYHGSRSPYPWSLCWLDEFADPTTARKLYSAAFPLVDVTVVPDDEIVQHRRVALLELIQKHIRQRDLMELIDQLVVLLVTECANDSQITALLNYILLT
;
A
#
# COMPACT_ATOMS: atom_id res chain seq x y z
N MET A 1 -4.93 5.13 26.22
CA MET A 1 -3.74 5.83 26.73
C MET A 1 -3.01 6.42 25.53
N THR A 2 -3.05 7.74 25.41
CA THR A 2 -2.45 8.53 24.33
C THR A 2 -0.95 8.68 24.59
N ASN A 3 -0.11 7.92 23.89
CA ASN A 3 1.32 8.15 23.87
C ASN A 3 1.63 9.29 22.89
N PHE A 4 1.68 10.52 23.40
CA PHE A 4 2.31 11.62 22.69
C PHE A 4 3.83 11.38 22.70
N THR A 5 4.41 11.06 21.55
CA THR A 5 5.86 10.94 21.39
C THR A 5 6.51 12.32 21.52
N THR A 6 7.13 12.57 22.67
CA THR A 6 8.05 13.70 22.83
C THR A 6 9.29 13.46 21.96
N SER A 7 9.60 14.43 21.09
CA SER A 7 10.83 14.43 20.28
C SER A 7 12.04 14.25 21.20
N THR A 8 12.81 13.17 21.01
CA THR A 8 14.09 13.01 21.72
C THR A 8 15.11 14.03 21.19
N PRO A 9 16.14 14.43 21.97
CA PRO A 9 17.17 15.35 21.47
C PRO A 9 17.87 14.87 20.19
N HIS A 10 18.05 13.55 20.04
CA HIS A 10 18.63 12.94 18.84
C HIS A 10 17.70 13.08 17.62
N ASP A 11 16.40 12.80 17.80
CA ASP A 11 15.39 13.00 16.75
C ASP A 11 15.27 14.48 16.33
N ALA A 12 15.31 15.40 17.29
CA ALA A 12 15.29 16.83 17.01
C ALA A 12 16.52 17.28 16.22
N LEU A 13 17.72 16.81 16.59
CA LEU A 13 18.96 17.09 15.88
C LEU A 13 18.91 16.56 14.44
N PHE A 14 18.53 15.29 14.28
CA PHE A 14 18.39 14.65 12.98
C PHE A 14 17.47 15.45 12.05
N LYS A 15 16.28 15.83 12.52
CA LYS A 15 15.32 16.64 11.75
C LYS A 15 15.85 18.03 11.42
N SER A 16 16.48 18.70 12.38
CA SER A 16 17.06 20.02 12.17
C SER A 16 18.06 20.00 11.02
N PHE A 17 18.89 18.96 10.93
CA PHE A 17 19.91 18.85 9.87
C PHE A 17 19.33 18.41 8.53
N LEU A 18 18.54 17.34 8.50
CA LEU A 18 18.06 16.73 7.25
C LEU A 18 16.82 17.41 6.65
N THR A 19 16.32 18.48 7.25
CA THR A 19 15.35 19.39 6.60
C THR A 19 16.02 20.47 5.76
N HIS A 20 17.34 20.63 5.85
CA HIS A 20 18.11 21.52 4.99
C HIS A 20 18.44 20.84 3.64
N PRO A 21 18.12 21.47 2.48
CA PRO A 21 18.32 20.86 1.16
C PRO A 21 19.75 20.40 0.87
N ASP A 22 20.75 21.23 1.19
CA ASP A 22 22.16 20.88 0.90
C ASP A 22 22.62 19.68 1.74
N THR A 23 22.27 19.63 3.02
CA THR A 23 22.57 18.49 3.89
C THR A 23 21.85 17.22 3.41
N ALA A 24 20.57 17.32 3.01
CA ALA A 24 19.80 16.19 2.51
C ALA A 24 20.36 15.68 1.17
N ARG A 25 20.79 16.58 0.29
CA ARG A 25 21.48 16.25 -0.96
C ARG A 25 22.76 15.49 -0.69
N ASP A 26 23.66 16.02 0.15
CA ASP A 26 24.91 15.36 0.50
C ASP A 26 24.65 13.98 1.12
N PHE A 27 23.67 13.89 2.02
CA PHE A 27 23.25 12.65 2.63
C PHE A 27 22.81 11.60 1.58
N MET A 28 21.96 11.99 0.64
CA MET A 28 21.50 11.12 -0.43
C MET A 28 22.61 10.77 -1.42
N GLU A 29 23.49 11.71 -1.73
CA GLU A 29 24.62 11.46 -2.64
C GLU A 29 25.60 10.43 -2.06
N ILE A 30 25.84 10.47 -0.74
CA ILE A 30 26.74 9.55 -0.05
C ILE A 30 26.08 8.17 0.18
N HIS A 31 24.80 8.15 0.57
CA HIS A 31 24.20 6.94 1.14
C HIS A 31 23.17 6.23 0.26
N LEU A 32 22.64 6.85 -0.80
CA LEU A 32 21.79 6.10 -1.73
C LEU A 32 22.62 5.07 -2.51
N PRO A 33 22.10 3.84 -2.69
CA PRO A 33 22.65 2.91 -3.66
C PRO A 33 22.79 3.56 -5.04
N LYS A 34 23.91 3.29 -5.72
CA LYS A 34 24.29 3.97 -6.97
C LYS A 34 23.18 3.90 -8.04
N ASP A 35 22.59 2.73 -8.20
CA ASP A 35 21.50 2.45 -9.13
C ASP A 35 20.24 3.28 -8.84
N LEU A 36 19.89 3.48 -7.57
CA LEU A 36 18.76 4.34 -7.19
C LEU A 36 19.12 5.83 -7.32
N ARG A 37 20.34 6.21 -6.94
CA ARG A 37 20.83 7.59 -7.04
C ARG A 37 20.87 8.09 -8.48
N GLU A 38 21.21 7.22 -9.43
CA GLU A 38 21.23 7.53 -10.86
C GLU A 38 19.84 7.83 -11.44
N LEU A 39 18.75 7.47 -10.74
CA LEU A 39 17.39 7.83 -11.14
C LEU A 39 17.00 9.24 -10.69
N CYS A 40 17.69 9.80 -9.69
CA CYS A 40 17.31 11.04 -9.02
C CYS A 40 18.07 12.26 -9.56
N ASP A 41 17.34 13.32 -9.89
CA ASP A 41 17.89 14.66 -10.07
C ASP A 41 17.97 15.38 -8.70
N LEU A 42 19.04 15.13 -7.93
CA LEU A 42 19.18 15.67 -6.56
C LEU A 42 19.19 17.21 -6.50
N ASP A 43 19.37 17.91 -7.64
CA ASP A 43 19.21 19.37 -7.71
C ASP A 43 17.77 19.85 -7.55
N SER A 44 16.81 18.94 -7.75
CA SER A 44 15.38 19.22 -7.68
C SER A 44 14.76 18.92 -6.31
N LEU A 45 15.58 18.62 -5.29
CA LEU A 45 15.10 18.24 -3.96
C LEU A 45 14.13 19.25 -3.37
N LYS A 46 12.95 18.75 -3.00
CA LYS A 46 11.90 19.54 -2.36
C LYS A 46 11.40 18.83 -1.12
N LEU A 47 11.47 19.53 0.01
CA LEU A 47 10.94 19.02 1.27
C LEU A 47 9.42 19.00 1.19
N GLU A 48 8.82 17.84 1.38
CA GLU A 48 7.37 17.69 1.41
C GLU A 48 6.84 17.99 2.81
N SER A 49 5.76 18.76 2.86
CA SER A 49 5.18 19.20 4.12
C SER A 49 4.53 18.05 4.89
N ALA A 50 4.47 18.16 6.22
CA ALA A 50 3.77 17.22 7.09
C ALA A 50 2.28 17.06 6.75
N SER A 51 1.67 17.94 5.94
CA SER A 51 0.30 17.80 5.46
C SER A 51 0.13 16.82 4.29
N PHE A 52 1.22 16.48 3.60
CA PHE A 52 1.27 15.38 2.64
C PHE A 52 1.19 14.02 3.34
N VAL A 53 1.59 13.97 4.61
CA VAL A 53 1.64 12.81 5.47
C VAL A 53 0.31 12.75 6.25
N ASP A 54 -0.51 11.71 6.03
CA ASP A 54 -1.85 11.50 6.65
C ASP A 54 -1.82 11.80 8.17
N GLU A 55 -2.93 12.24 8.78
CA GLU A 55 -3.06 12.35 10.24
C GLU A 55 -2.70 11.03 10.95
N LYS A 56 -2.96 9.88 10.29
CA LYS A 56 -2.51 8.57 10.79
C LYS A 56 -1.00 8.38 10.67
N LEU A 57 -0.36 8.86 9.61
CA LEU A 57 1.10 8.85 9.48
C LEU A 57 1.77 9.84 10.45
N ARG A 58 1.20 11.04 10.68
CA ARG A 58 1.69 12.02 11.66
C ARG A 58 1.70 11.48 13.08
N ALA A 59 0.74 10.62 13.41
CA ALA A 59 0.69 9.92 14.69
C ALA A 59 1.65 8.72 14.75
N LEU A 60 2.22 8.29 13.62
CA LEU A 60 3.00 7.07 13.44
C LEU A 60 4.48 7.34 13.09
N HIS A 61 5.10 8.37 13.67
CA HIS A 61 6.56 8.63 13.65
C HIS A 61 7.07 9.68 12.66
N SER A 62 8.38 9.88 12.75
CA SER A 62 9.11 11.15 12.74
C SER A 62 9.85 11.37 11.43
N ASP A 63 9.19 11.11 10.31
CA ASP A 63 9.90 10.97 9.03
C ASP A 63 10.10 12.28 8.29
N ILE A 64 11.27 12.37 7.65
CA ILE A 64 11.59 13.42 6.68
C ILE A 64 11.24 12.85 5.30
N LEU A 65 10.40 13.59 4.55
CA LEU A 65 9.98 13.21 3.21
C LEU A 65 10.49 14.25 2.22
N TRP A 66 11.29 13.79 1.26
CA TRP A 66 11.73 14.59 0.13
C TRP A 66 11.08 14.08 -1.15
N SER A 67 10.67 14.99 -2.03
CA SER A 67 10.42 14.67 -3.43
C SER A 67 11.60 15.10 -4.29
N VAL A 68 11.90 14.30 -5.30
CA VAL A 68 12.96 14.54 -6.27
C VAL A 68 12.46 14.17 -7.65
N LYS A 69 12.78 14.97 -8.67
CA LYS A 69 12.44 14.64 -10.06
C LYS A 69 13.27 13.45 -10.53
N THR A 70 12.68 12.64 -11.40
CA THR A 70 13.45 11.65 -12.15
C THR A 70 14.39 12.36 -13.13
N ARG A 71 15.57 11.79 -13.39
CA ARG A 71 16.47 12.31 -14.43
C ARG A 71 15.89 12.17 -15.84
N GLU A 72 15.10 11.13 -16.06
CA GLU A 72 14.41 10.86 -17.32
C GLU A 72 12.89 10.89 -17.11
N GLY A 73 12.17 11.46 -18.09
CA GLY A 73 10.71 11.62 -18.04
C GLY A 73 10.22 12.70 -17.07
N ASP A 74 8.90 12.83 -16.95
CA ASP A 74 8.23 13.84 -16.12
C ASP A 74 7.79 13.30 -14.75
N GLY A 75 8.58 12.40 -14.18
CA GLY A 75 8.27 11.66 -12.95
C GLY A 75 8.83 12.26 -11.67
N TYR A 76 8.36 11.73 -10.55
CA TYR A 76 8.91 12.00 -9.21
C TYR A 76 9.25 10.70 -8.50
N ILE A 77 10.34 10.73 -7.74
CA ILE A 77 10.70 9.75 -6.72
C ILE A 77 10.54 10.45 -5.37
N TYR A 78 10.01 9.73 -4.39
CA TYR A 78 10.03 10.18 -3.00
C TYR A 78 11.12 9.45 -2.24
N VAL A 79 11.78 10.15 -1.32
CA VAL A 79 12.73 9.56 -0.37
C VAL A 79 12.18 9.78 1.03
N VAL A 80 11.83 8.69 1.71
CA VAL A 80 11.41 8.67 3.11
C VAL A 80 12.62 8.34 3.95
N ILE A 81 12.98 9.20 4.90
CA ILE A 81 14.10 8.96 5.81
C ILE A 81 13.57 8.89 7.25
N GLU A 82 13.66 7.69 7.83
CA GLU A 82 13.29 7.39 9.21
C GLU A 82 14.53 7.33 10.09
N HIS A 83 14.41 7.79 11.33
CA HIS A 83 15.52 7.87 12.28
C HIS A 83 15.26 7.00 13.50
N GLN A 84 16.17 6.07 13.78
CA GLN A 84 16.04 5.15 14.91
C GLN A 84 17.32 5.08 15.75
N SER A 85 17.13 5.28 17.06
CA SER A 85 18.18 5.11 18.08
C SER A 85 18.13 3.74 18.75
N ARG A 86 17.14 2.90 18.40
CA ARG A 86 16.95 1.53 18.91
C ARG A 86 16.57 0.62 17.76
N GLU A 87 17.00 -0.64 17.81
CA GLU A 87 16.59 -1.60 16.80
C GLU A 87 15.10 -1.94 16.95
N ASP A 88 14.44 -2.15 15.82
CA ASP A 88 13.06 -2.59 15.74
C ASP A 88 12.99 -3.75 14.74
N ILE A 89 12.49 -4.90 15.19
CA ILE A 89 12.38 -6.10 14.37
C ILE A 89 11.43 -5.93 13.18
N HIS A 90 10.48 -4.99 13.26
CA HIS A 90 9.48 -4.71 12.23
C HIS A 90 9.75 -3.42 11.43
N MET A 91 11.00 -2.97 11.41
CA MET A 91 11.35 -1.71 10.77
C MET A 91 11.16 -1.74 9.24
N ALA A 92 11.40 -2.87 8.59
CA ALA A 92 11.23 -2.95 7.14
C ALA A 92 9.74 -2.84 6.76
N PHE A 93 8.84 -3.52 7.49
CA PHE A 93 7.40 -3.39 7.31
C PHE A 93 6.89 -1.98 7.62
N ARG A 94 7.45 -1.33 8.65
CA ARG A 94 7.14 0.06 8.98
C ARG A 94 7.51 1.01 7.83
N LEU A 95 8.73 0.91 7.30
CA LEU A 95 9.19 1.68 6.14
C LEU A 95 8.32 1.44 4.88
N MET A 96 7.88 0.20 4.65
CA MET A 96 6.95 -0.10 3.57
C MET A 96 5.58 0.55 3.76
N ARG A 97 5.05 0.57 4.99
CA ARG A 97 3.80 1.29 5.29
C ARG A 97 3.92 2.78 4.97
N TYR A 98 5.05 3.41 5.30
CA TYR A 98 5.28 4.81 4.95
C TYR A 98 5.34 5.00 3.44
N SER A 99 6.05 4.11 2.75
CA SER A 99 6.16 4.12 1.30
C SER A 99 4.79 4.01 0.63
N MET A 100 3.95 3.05 1.03
CA MET A 100 2.60 2.87 0.49
C MET A 100 1.68 4.07 0.77
N ALA A 101 1.81 4.69 1.94
CA ALA A 101 1.00 5.85 2.29
C ALA A 101 1.40 7.11 1.50
N VAL A 102 2.70 7.28 1.22
CA VAL A 102 3.21 8.31 0.28
C VAL A 102 2.66 8.06 -1.13
N MET A 103 2.72 6.81 -1.62
CA MET A 103 2.17 6.42 -2.92
C MET A 103 0.66 6.68 -3.02
N GLN A 104 -0.10 6.32 -1.98
CA GLN A 104 -1.54 6.57 -1.91
C GLN A 104 -1.84 8.06 -2.00
N ARG A 105 -1.16 8.90 -1.21
CA ARG A 105 -1.34 10.36 -1.23
C ARG A 105 -1.10 10.94 -2.62
N HIS A 106 -0.09 10.44 -3.34
CA HIS A 106 0.24 10.92 -4.68
C HIS A 106 -0.92 10.76 -5.66
N ILE A 107 -1.68 9.66 -5.58
CA ILE A 107 -2.79 9.33 -6.50
C ILE A 107 -4.16 9.81 -6.01
N GLU A 108 -4.29 10.21 -4.74
CA GLU A 108 -5.57 10.67 -4.17
C GLU A 108 -6.17 11.88 -4.91
N HIS A 109 -5.33 12.80 -5.40
CA HIS A 109 -5.79 14.02 -6.10
C HIS A 109 -6.00 13.83 -7.60
N ASP A 110 -5.41 12.78 -8.19
CA ASP A 110 -5.56 12.47 -9.61
C ASP A 110 -5.28 10.98 -9.85
N LYS A 111 -6.37 10.22 -10.03
CA LYS A 111 -6.32 8.77 -10.25
C LYS A 111 -5.68 8.38 -11.59
N ARG A 112 -5.45 9.32 -12.50
CA ARG A 112 -4.76 9.08 -13.78
C ARG A 112 -3.24 9.21 -13.65
N ARG A 113 -2.73 9.72 -12.53
CA ARG A 113 -1.29 9.75 -12.26
C ARG A 113 -0.77 8.34 -12.08
N GLN A 114 0.42 8.12 -12.61
CA GLN A 114 1.19 6.91 -12.34
C GLN A 114 1.62 6.90 -10.87
N LEU A 115 1.82 5.69 -10.33
CA LEU A 115 2.34 5.53 -8.98
C LEU A 115 3.81 5.98 -8.94
N PRO A 116 4.24 6.79 -7.96
CA PRO A 116 5.64 7.17 -7.84
C PRO A 116 6.45 6.05 -7.21
N LEU A 117 7.76 6.01 -7.47
CA LEU A 117 8.68 5.23 -6.66
C LEU A 117 8.89 5.93 -5.31
N VAL A 118 9.03 5.14 -4.26
CA VAL A 118 9.39 5.62 -2.93
C VAL A 118 10.58 4.82 -2.43
N ILE A 119 11.66 5.51 -2.06
CA ILE A 119 12.88 4.94 -1.50
C ILE A 119 12.83 5.13 0.02
N PRO A 120 12.57 4.07 0.79
CA PRO A 120 12.73 4.13 2.24
C PRO A 120 14.20 4.03 2.65
N MET A 121 14.64 4.94 3.51
CA MET A 121 15.97 4.95 4.11
C MET A 121 15.86 4.93 5.63
N LEU A 122 16.68 4.10 6.27
CA LEU A 122 16.81 4.06 7.72
C LEU A 122 18.12 4.71 8.15
N PHE A 123 18.04 5.80 8.90
CA PHE A 123 19.16 6.33 9.66
C PHE A 123 19.18 5.68 11.04
N TYR A 124 20.05 4.69 11.23
CA TYR A 124 20.19 3.97 12.49
C TYR A 124 21.47 4.35 13.23
N HIS A 125 21.35 4.69 14.52
CA HIS A 125 22.49 5.03 15.37
C HIS A 125 22.42 4.39 16.77
N GLY A 126 21.76 3.24 16.89
CA GLY A 126 21.59 2.56 18.17
C GLY A 126 22.83 1.86 18.70
N SER A 127 22.75 1.41 19.97
CA SER A 127 23.87 0.75 20.65
C SER A 127 24.16 -0.66 20.14
N ARG A 128 23.19 -1.33 19.51
CA ARG A 128 23.37 -2.66 18.92
C ARG A 128 23.89 -2.51 17.49
N SER A 129 25.15 -2.90 17.27
CA SER A 129 25.81 -2.74 15.97
C SER A 129 26.45 -4.06 15.50
N PRO A 130 26.34 -4.41 14.20
CA PRO A 130 25.56 -3.72 13.16
C PRO A 130 24.03 -3.84 13.41
N TYR A 131 23.23 -3.07 12.66
CA TYR A 131 21.78 -3.18 12.74
C TYR A 131 21.35 -4.65 12.52
N PRO A 132 20.56 -5.25 13.42
CA PRO A 132 20.46 -6.72 13.49
C PRO A 132 19.31 -7.33 12.68
N TRP A 133 18.43 -6.53 12.08
CA TRP A 133 17.21 -7.00 11.41
C TRP A 133 17.27 -6.75 9.90
N SER A 134 16.51 -7.53 9.12
CA SER A 134 16.43 -7.32 7.68
C SER A 134 15.72 -5.98 7.37
N LEU A 135 16.18 -5.29 6.33
CA LEU A 135 15.49 -4.13 5.75
C LEU A 135 14.62 -4.51 4.53
N CYS A 136 14.52 -5.80 4.22
CA CYS A 136 13.56 -6.31 3.24
C CYS A 136 12.32 -6.83 3.98
N TRP A 137 11.20 -6.12 3.88
CA TRP A 137 9.95 -6.47 4.58
C TRP A 137 9.42 -7.88 4.25
N LEU A 138 9.79 -8.43 3.09
CA LEU A 138 9.42 -9.78 2.68
C LEU A 138 10.11 -10.87 3.52
N ASP A 139 11.23 -10.55 4.18
CA ASP A 139 11.93 -11.46 5.07
C ASP A 139 11.24 -11.61 6.43
N GLU A 140 10.29 -10.72 6.77
CA GLU A 140 9.56 -10.76 8.05
C GLU A 140 8.45 -11.83 8.08
N PHE A 141 8.09 -12.41 6.94
CA PHE A 141 7.08 -13.45 6.87
C PHE A 141 7.64 -14.79 7.36
N ALA A 142 6.76 -15.63 7.94
CA ALA A 142 7.13 -17.00 8.33
C ALA A 142 7.63 -17.85 7.15
N ASP A 143 7.16 -17.56 5.93
CA ASP A 143 7.67 -18.10 4.67
C ASP A 143 7.98 -16.97 3.67
N PRO A 144 9.23 -16.46 3.63
CA PRO A 144 9.64 -15.40 2.72
C PRO A 144 9.54 -15.77 1.24
N THR A 145 9.62 -17.06 0.89
CA THR A 145 9.55 -17.51 -0.51
C THR A 145 8.14 -17.33 -1.03
N THR A 146 7.14 -17.75 -0.26
CA THR A 146 5.73 -17.53 -0.60
C THR A 146 5.38 -16.04 -0.60
N ALA A 147 5.91 -15.25 0.33
CA ALA A 147 5.70 -13.80 0.36
C ALA A 147 6.21 -13.12 -0.92
N ARG A 148 7.44 -13.43 -1.36
CA ARG A 148 8.00 -12.92 -2.62
C ARG A 148 7.16 -13.32 -3.83
N LYS A 149 6.69 -14.57 -3.89
CA LYS A 149 5.80 -15.03 -4.97
C LYS A 149 4.48 -14.25 -4.99
N LEU A 150 3.88 -13.99 -3.83
CA LEU A 150 2.60 -13.28 -3.72
C LEU A 150 2.73 -11.79 -4.06
N TYR A 151 3.74 -11.11 -3.52
CA TYR A 151 3.85 -9.65 -3.58
C TYR A 151 4.68 -9.13 -4.77
N SER A 152 5.27 -10.02 -5.57
CA SER A 152 5.95 -9.66 -6.84
C SER A 152 5.24 -10.21 -8.08
N ALA A 153 4.02 -10.74 -7.93
CA ALA A 153 3.18 -11.21 -9.02
C ALA A 153 1.89 -10.41 -9.13
N ALA A 154 1.14 -10.59 -10.22
CA ALA A 154 -0.21 -10.07 -10.34
C ALA A 154 -1.09 -10.64 -9.22
N PHE A 155 -1.91 -9.79 -8.60
CA PHE A 155 -2.88 -10.25 -7.61
C PHE A 155 -3.96 -11.12 -8.28
N PRO A 156 -4.49 -12.14 -7.57
CA PRO A 156 -5.60 -12.93 -8.08
C PRO A 156 -6.81 -12.04 -8.40
N LEU A 157 -7.31 -12.14 -9.63
CA LEU A 157 -8.52 -11.46 -10.10
C LEU A 157 -9.63 -12.48 -10.29
N VAL A 158 -10.79 -12.25 -9.67
CA VAL A 158 -12.03 -12.98 -9.94
C VAL A 158 -12.90 -12.07 -10.83
N ASP A 159 -12.85 -12.32 -12.14
CA ASP A 159 -13.65 -11.57 -13.12
C ASP A 159 -14.86 -12.39 -13.57
N VAL A 160 -15.98 -12.23 -12.87
CA VAL A 160 -17.23 -12.93 -13.18
C VAL A 160 -17.81 -12.56 -14.55
N THR A 161 -17.37 -11.45 -15.16
CA THR A 161 -17.93 -10.99 -16.44
C THR A 161 -17.59 -11.90 -17.61
N VAL A 162 -16.49 -12.66 -17.49
CA VAL A 162 -16.02 -13.59 -18.52
C VAL A 162 -16.36 -15.06 -18.20
N VAL A 163 -16.85 -15.35 -17.00
CA VAL A 163 -17.22 -16.72 -16.59
C VAL A 163 -18.62 -17.04 -17.11
N PRO A 164 -18.83 -18.12 -17.89
CA PRO A 164 -20.15 -18.56 -18.33
C PRO A 164 -21.12 -18.86 -17.17
N ASP A 165 -22.43 -18.60 -17.34
CA ASP A 165 -23.41 -18.78 -16.26
C ASP A 165 -23.54 -20.24 -15.83
N ASP A 166 -23.43 -21.16 -16.77
CA ASP A 166 -23.43 -22.60 -16.54
C ASP A 166 -22.21 -23.09 -15.74
N GLU A 167 -21.10 -22.36 -15.81
CA GLU A 167 -19.94 -22.56 -14.93
C GLU A 167 -20.19 -21.94 -13.55
N ILE A 168 -20.72 -20.70 -13.49
CA ILE A 168 -21.04 -20.01 -12.23
C ILE A 168 -21.97 -20.84 -11.36
N VAL A 169 -23.01 -21.48 -11.91
CA VAL A 169 -23.93 -22.30 -11.11
C VAL A 169 -23.24 -23.49 -10.41
N GLN A 170 -22.05 -23.89 -10.85
CA GLN A 170 -21.24 -24.94 -10.22
C GLN A 170 -20.33 -24.41 -9.10
N HIS A 171 -20.24 -23.09 -8.90
CA HIS A 171 -19.38 -22.47 -7.88
C HIS A 171 -19.93 -22.59 -6.45
N ARG A 172 -20.86 -23.52 -6.21
CA ARG A 172 -21.39 -23.87 -4.89
C ARG A 172 -21.96 -22.63 -4.19
N ARG A 173 -21.48 -22.31 -2.99
CA ARG A 173 -22.04 -21.26 -2.12
C ARG A 173 -21.80 -19.83 -2.60
N VAL A 174 -20.87 -19.61 -3.54
CA VAL A 174 -20.59 -18.26 -4.04
C VAL A 174 -21.33 -17.94 -5.35
N ALA A 175 -21.85 -18.97 -6.03
CA ALA A 175 -22.53 -18.86 -7.32
C ALA A 175 -23.64 -17.79 -7.34
N LEU A 176 -24.43 -17.70 -6.26
CA LEU A 176 -25.53 -16.75 -6.16
C LEU A 176 -25.05 -15.29 -6.17
N LEU A 177 -23.94 -15.00 -5.47
CA LEU A 177 -23.32 -13.69 -5.46
C LEU A 177 -22.75 -13.37 -6.85
N GLU A 178 -22.04 -14.31 -7.46
CA GLU A 178 -21.38 -14.12 -8.75
C GLU A 178 -22.37 -13.88 -9.88
N LEU A 179 -23.43 -14.69 -9.94
CA LEU A 179 -24.45 -14.57 -10.98
C LEU A 179 -25.18 -13.22 -10.86
N ILE A 180 -25.59 -12.83 -9.65
CA ILE A 180 -26.29 -11.55 -9.48
C ILE A 180 -25.39 -10.35 -9.74
N GLN A 181 -24.13 -10.38 -9.29
CA GLN A 181 -23.18 -9.30 -9.55
C GLN A 181 -22.81 -9.20 -11.04
N LYS A 182 -22.70 -10.33 -11.75
CA LYS A 182 -22.45 -10.35 -13.20
C LYS A 182 -23.55 -9.64 -13.97
N HIS A 183 -24.80 -9.85 -13.57
CA HIS A 183 -25.97 -9.37 -14.30
C HIS A 183 -26.65 -8.13 -13.70
N ILE A 184 -26.05 -7.49 -12.69
CA ILE A 184 -26.66 -6.35 -11.97
C ILE A 184 -27.03 -5.15 -12.85
N ARG A 185 -26.43 -5.04 -14.05
CA ARG A 185 -26.72 -3.98 -15.03
C ARG A 185 -27.72 -4.39 -16.10
N GLN A 186 -28.16 -5.65 -16.11
CA GLN A 186 -29.23 -6.10 -17.00
C GLN A 186 -30.57 -5.55 -16.52
N ARG A 187 -31.38 -5.10 -17.47
CA ARG A 187 -32.69 -4.49 -17.16
C ARG A 187 -33.73 -5.51 -16.74
N ASP A 188 -33.55 -6.77 -17.11
CA ASP A 188 -34.52 -7.83 -16.86
C ASP A 188 -33.89 -9.00 -16.13
N LEU A 189 -34.01 -9.00 -14.80
CA LEU A 189 -33.54 -10.10 -13.95
C LEU A 189 -34.40 -11.37 -14.12
N MET A 190 -35.55 -11.28 -14.82
CA MET A 190 -36.40 -12.45 -15.10
C MET A 190 -35.67 -13.50 -15.95
N GLU A 191 -34.70 -13.08 -16.78
CA GLU A 191 -33.89 -13.97 -17.60
C GLU A 191 -33.01 -14.93 -16.77
N LEU A 192 -32.80 -14.64 -15.48
CA LEU A 192 -31.96 -15.42 -14.58
C LEU A 192 -32.75 -16.25 -13.57
N ILE A 193 -34.08 -16.16 -13.57
CA ILE A 193 -34.92 -16.80 -12.54
C ILE A 193 -34.68 -18.29 -12.43
N ASP A 194 -34.55 -18.99 -13.56
CA ASP A 194 -34.34 -20.44 -13.55
C ASP A 194 -33.03 -20.81 -12.86
N GLN A 195 -31.95 -20.06 -13.13
CA GLN A 195 -30.64 -20.28 -12.51
C GLN A 195 -30.65 -19.88 -11.02
N LEU A 196 -31.34 -18.80 -10.67
CA LEU A 196 -31.50 -18.34 -9.28
C LEU A 196 -32.30 -19.34 -8.45
N VAL A 197 -33.39 -19.88 -8.99
CA VAL A 197 -34.19 -20.92 -8.33
C VAL A 197 -33.37 -22.18 -8.10
N VAL A 198 -32.59 -22.62 -9.10
CA VAL A 198 -31.68 -23.76 -8.93
C VAL A 198 -30.72 -23.52 -7.77
N LEU A 199 -30.07 -22.36 -7.72
CA LEU A 199 -29.09 -22.03 -6.68
C LEU A 199 -29.70 -21.90 -5.27
N LEU A 200 -30.95 -21.44 -5.17
CA LEU A 200 -31.68 -21.34 -3.91
C LEU A 200 -32.16 -22.73 -3.42
N VAL A 201 -32.58 -23.60 -4.33
CA VAL A 201 -33.04 -24.97 -4.01
C VAL A 201 -31.88 -25.89 -3.63
N THR A 202 -30.67 -25.67 -4.18
CA THR A 202 -29.47 -26.45 -3.83
C THR A 202 -28.86 -26.07 -2.47
N GLU A 203 -29.58 -25.32 -1.62
CA GLU A 203 -29.15 -24.84 -0.29
C GLU A 203 -27.73 -24.23 -0.27
N CYS A 204 -27.37 -23.56 -1.36
CA CYS A 204 -26.03 -22.99 -1.50
C CYS A 204 -25.87 -21.68 -0.69
N ALA A 205 -26.97 -21.04 -0.30
CA ALA A 205 -26.99 -19.83 0.51
C ALA A 205 -27.80 -20.03 1.80
N ASN A 206 -27.35 -19.41 2.90
CA ASN A 206 -28.10 -19.38 4.15
C ASN A 206 -29.10 -18.19 4.20
N ASP A 207 -30.03 -18.20 5.15
CA ASP A 207 -31.09 -17.18 5.29
C ASP A 207 -30.55 -15.75 5.34
N SER A 208 -29.39 -15.54 5.98
CA SER A 208 -28.77 -14.21 6.06
C SER A 208 -28.23 -13.73 4.71
N GLN A 209 -27.66 -14.64 3.90
CA GLN A 209 -27.18 -14.36 2.55
C GLN A 209 -28.34 -14.08 1.60
N ILE A 210 -29.44 -14.85 1.70
CA ILE A 210 -30.66 -14.64 0.92
C ILE A 210 -31.30 -13.29 1.28
N THR A 211 -31.38 -12.97 2.57
CA THR A 211 -31.92 -11.68 3.03
C THR A 211 -31.08 -10.50 2.54
N ALA A 212 -29.75 -10.59 2.64
CA ALA A 212 -28.85 -9.57 2.12
C ALA A 212 -29.00 -9.40 0.60
N LEU A 213 -29.18 -10.50 -0.14
CA LEU A 213 -29.39 -10.48 -1.57
C LEU A 213 -30.71 -9.83 -1.98
N LEU A 214 -31.82 -10.18 -1.34
CA LEU A 214 -33.12 -9.58 -1.62
C LEU A 214 -33.10 -8.07 -1.34
N ASN A 215 -32.51 -7.67 -0.21
CA ASN A 215 -32.32 -6.25 0.10
C ASN A 215 -31.45 -5.55 -0.95
N TYR A 216 -30.39 -6.21 -1.42
CA TYR A 216 -29.53 -5.67 -2.47
C TYR A 216 -30.30 -5.46 -3.79
N ILE A 217 -31.03 -6.47 -4.27
CA ILE A 217 -31.85 -6.38 -5.50
C ILE A 217 -32.93 -5.30 -5.39
N LEU A 218 -33.56 -5.12 -4.22
CA LEU A 218 -34.60 -4.11 -4.02
C LEU A 218 -34.05 -2.66 -3.97
N LEU A 219 -32.76 -2.49 -3.72
CA LEU A 219 -32.11 -1.18 -3.55
C LEU A 219 -31.25 -0.76 -4.75
N THR A 220 -31.07 -1.64 -5.75
CA THR A 220 -30.29 -1.38 -6.98
C THR A 220 -31.19 -1.35 -8.19
#